data_AF-A0A8E2HFU3-F1
#
_entry.id   AF-A0A8E2HFU3-F1
#
_cell.length_a   1.000
_cell.length_b   1.000
_cell.length_c   1.000
_cell.angle_alpha   90.00
_cell.angle_beta   90.00
_cell.angle_gamma   90.00
#
_symmetry.space_group_name_H-M   'P 1'
#
loop_
_entity.id
_entity.type
_entity.pdbx_description
1 polymer ?
#
loop_
_entity_poly.entity_id
_entity_poly.type
_entity_poly.pdbx_seq_one_letter_code
_entity_poly.pdbx_strand_id
1 'polypeptide(L)'
;MARRVIAHARVGHDPATIRERIRSAPRVDDFLKEYWQKCAPTWKQSTRTTATDYRRCHIDGAFKDIYVDSLTKADVAKWFAALTDNAGPGAANRCMDILRATLNKAEAWGYRVENTNPCYAVRCNRKVMRTRHLSVAEMARLGAELADMRDHSDQSLRSQAAAITLLLLTGCRRGEILSLKWGDLRPHGLRYP
;
A
#
# COMPACT_ATOMS: atom_id res chain seq x y z
N MET A 1 25.23 24.47 12.80
CA MET A 1 24.46 24.58 11.55
C MET A 1 23.00 24.91 11.91
N ALA A 2 22.65 26.19 11.80
CA ALA A 2 21.42 26.77 12.34
C ALA A 2 20.17 26.37 11.53
N ARG A 3 19.16 25.81 12.20
CA ARG A 3 17.85 25.47 11.62
C ARG A 3 17.10 26.77 11.26
N ARG A 4 17.03 27.09 9.96
CA ARG A 4 16.29 28.26 9.41
C ARG A 4 14.78 28.04 9.53
N VAL A 5 14.17 28.63 10.57
CA VAL A 5 12.72 28.89 10.64
C VAL A 5 12.51 30.39 10.72
N ILE A 6 12.60 31.08 9.58
CA ILE A 6 12.06 32.43 9.40
C ILE A 6 11.40 32.45 8.03
N ALA A 7 10.07 32.34 7.99
CA ALA A 7 9.24 32.83 6.90
C ALA A 7 7.72 32.81 7.17
N HIS A 8 7.20 32.07 8.16
CA HIS A 8 5.74 31.94 8.36
C HIS A 8 5.28 32.24 9.79
N ALA A 9 5.53 33.47 10.25
CA ALA A 9 4.85 34.05 11.41
C ALA A 9 3.79 35.04 10.91
N ARG A 10 2.65 34.52 10.44
CA ARG A 10 1.44 35.32 10.13
C ARG A 10 0.16 34.54 10.45
N VAL A 11 0.17 33.81 11.56
CA VAL A 11 -1.02 33.30 12.25
C VAL A 11 -0.65 33.33 13.73
N GLY A 12 -1.52 33.85 14.60
CA GLY A 12 -1.26 34.22 16.00
C GLY A 12 -0.95 33.07 16.96
N HIS A 13 -0.10 32.13 16.57
CA HIS A 13 0.49 31.13 17.45
C HIS A 13 1.91 31.56 17.82
N ASP A 14 2.19 31.59 19.12
CA ASP A 14 3.50 31.91 19.67
C ASP A 14 4.60 31.00 19.06
N PRO A 15 5.65 31.59 18.43
CA PRO A 15 6.75 30.84 17.84
C PRO A 15 7.51 29.93 18.81
N ALA A 16 7.50 30.25 20.12
CA ALA A 16 8.18 29.45 21.14
C ALA A 16 7.47 28.10 21.39
N THR A 17 6.13 28.10 21.42
CA THR A 17 5.32 26.88 21.62
C THR A 17 5.38 25.93 20.42
N ILE A 18 5.47 26.49 19.20
CA ILE A 18 5.75 25.73 17.98
C ILE A 18 7.15 25.10 18.04
N ARG A 19 8.15 25.86 18.51
CA ARG A 19 9.54 25.40 18.63
C ARG A 19 9.73 24.30 19.67
N GLU A 20 8.98 24.30 20.77
CA GLU A 20 9.04 23.23 21.77
C GLU A 20 8.42 21.92 21.28
N ARG A 21 7.27 21.97 20.59
CA ARG A 21 6.65 20.76 19.98
C ARG A 21 7.54 20.12 18.92
N ILE A 22 8.25 20.93 18.12
CA ILE A 22 9.15 20.43 17.06
C ILE A 22 10.43 19.82 17.67
N ARG A 23 10.87 20.28 18.84
CA ARG A 23 12.12 19.81 19.46
C ARG A 23 12.11 18.34 19.93
N SER A 24 10.95 17.68 20.00
CA SER A 24 10.84 16.26 20.37
C SER A 24 10.36 15.34 19.24
N ALA A 25 10.35 15.81 17.99
CA ALA A 25 9.92 14.97 16.87
C ALA A 25 10.73 13.67 16.84
N PRO A 26 10.09 12.49 16.74
CA PRO A 26 10.79 11.21 16.67
C PRO A 26 11.53 11.06 15.34
N ARG A 27 12.44 10.08 15.28
CA ARG A 27 12.99 9.61 14.01
C ARG A 27 11.88 8.98 13.18
N VAL A 28 12.00 9.03 11.86
CA VAL A 28 10.97 8.50 10.94
C VAL A 28 10.64 7.04 11.25
N ASP A 29 11.65 6.19 11.51
CA ASP A 29 11.43 4.77 11.84
C ASP A 29 10.68 4.57 13.16
N ASP A 30 10.98 5.38 14.17
CA ASP A 30 10.29 5.30 15.46
C ASP A 30 8.85 5.79 15.35
N PHE A 31 8.64 6.85 14.57
CA PHE A 31 7.30 7.31 14.25
C PHE A 31 6.48 6.28 13.47
N LEU A 32 7.10 5.58 12.51
CA LEU A 32 6.44 4.49 11.79
C LEU A 32 5.99 3.38 12.74
N LYS A 33 6.81 3.00 13.73
CA LYS A 33 6.42 2.03 14.76
C LYS A 33 5.20 2.51 15.53
N GLU A 34 5.24 3.74 16.04
CA GLU A 34 4.13 4.34 16.78
C GLU A 34 2.84 4.44 15.94
N TYR A 35 2.96 4.90 14.69
CA TYR A 35 1.84 5.01 13.76
C TYR A 35 1.18 3.65 13.50
N TRP A 36 1.96 2.59 13.30
CA TRP A 36 1.41 1.24 13.17
C TRP A 36 0.75 0.75 14.45
N GLN A 37 1.36 0.96 15.62
CA GLN A 37 0.79 0.53 16.89
C GLN A 37 -0.59 1.17 17.12
N LYS A 38 -0.74 2.46 16.82
CA LYS A 38 -1.99 3.21 17.03
C LYS A 38 -3.02 3.00 15.94
N CYS A 39 -2.62 2.93 14.67
CA CYS A 39 -3.55 2.93 13.54
C CYS A 39 -3.81 1.53 12.96
N ALA A 40 -2.83 0.62 12.94
CA ALA A 40 -3.02 -0.69 12.31
C ALA A 40 -4.12 -1.56 12.92
N PRO A 41 -4.43 -1.51 14.24
CA PRO A 41 -5.53 -2.27 14.82
C PRO A 41 -6.92 -1.90 14.27
N THR A 42 -7.11 -0.70 13.72
CA THR A 42 -8.40 -0.26 13.17
C THR A 42 -8.57 -0.60 11.69
N TRP A 43 -7.52 -1.10 11.04
CA TRP A 43 -7.55 -1.43 9.62
C TRP A 43 -8.12 -2.84 9.39
N LYS A 44 -8.72 -3.04 8.22
CA LYS A 44 -9.03 -4.40 7.73
C LYS A 44 -7.76 -5.24 7.68
N GLN A 45 -7.86 -6.53 8.00
CA GLN A 45 -6.71 -7.44 8.06
C GLN A 45 -5.88 -7.45 6.76
N SER A 46 -6.53 -7.43 5.59
CA SER A 46 -5.86 -7.37 4.29
C SER A 46 -5.08 -6.07 4.07
N THR A 47 -5.63 -4.95 4.55
CA THR A 47 -4.97 -3.64 4.50
C THR A 47 -3.77 -3.61 5.43
N ARG A 48 -3.92 -4.13 6.65
CA ARG A 48 -2.82 -4.26 7.62
C ARG A 48 -1.69 -5.11 7.07
N THR A 49 -1.99 -6.27 6.50
CA THR A 49 -0.99 -7.18 5.91
C THR A 49 -0.22 -6.46 4.79
N THR A 50 -0.96 -5.95 3.79
CA THR A 50 -0.37 -5.26 2.64
C THR A 50 0.49 -4.06 3.06
N ALA A 51 -0.04 -3.17 3.92
CA ALA A 51 0.70 -1.99 4.34
C ALA A 51 1.96 -2.36 5.14
N THR A 52 1.88 -3.38 6.00
CA THR A 52 3.02 -3.85 6.80
C THR A 52 4.13 -4.43 5.92
N ASP A 53 3.78 -5.20 4.89
CA ASP A 53 4.77 -5.73 3.96
C ASP A 53 5.47 -4.61 3.16
N TYR A 54 4.70 -3.66 2.60
CA TYR A 54 5.30 -2.51 1.89
C TYR A 54 6.17 -1.65 2.80
N ARG A 55 5.74 -1.43 4.05
CA ARG A 55 6.53 -0.72 5.05
C ARG A 55 7.86 -1.45 5.30
N ARG A 56 7.80 -2.74 5.67
CA ARG A 56 8.99 -3.54 6.03
C ARG A 56 9.98 -3.63 4.88
N CYS A 57 9.47 -3.83 3.65
CA CYS A 57 10.34 -4.04 2.49
C CYS A 57 10.94 -2.75 1.92
N HIS A 58 10.30 -1.59 2.12
CA HIS A 58 10.65 -0.39 1.33
C HIS A 58 10.69 0.94 2.09
N ILE A 59 10.13 1.02 3.30
CA ILE A 59 10.03 2.27 4.07
C ILE A 59 10.88 2.20 5.34
N ASP A 60 10.85 1.08 6.07
CA ASP A 60 11.68 0.91 7.27
C ASP A 60 13.16 1.06 6.91
N GLY A 61 13.86 1.96 7.60
CA GLY A 61 15.28 2.26 7.36
C GLY A 61 15.57 3.12 6.13
N ALA A 62 14.57 3.49 5.34
CA ALA A 62 14.76 4.31 4.14
C ALA A 62 15.21 5.74 4.46
N PHE A 63 14.82 6.26 5.62
CA PHE A 63 15.12 7.62 6.09
C PHE A 63 15.98 7.56 7.35
N LYS A 64 17.06 6.79 7.29
CA LYS A 64 17.96 6.56 8.42
C LYS A 64 18.45 7.90 8.98
N ASP A 65 18.38 8.00 10.29
CA ASP A 65 18.78 9.16 11.06
C ASP A 65 18.01 10.47 10.83
N ILE A 66 16.95 10.44 10.00
CA ILE A 66 16.13 11.62 9.73
C ILE A 66 14.97 11.69 10.73
N TYR A 67 14.75 12.89 11.26
CA TYR A 67 13.60 13.22 12.10
C TYR A 67 12.38 13.60 11.25
N VAL A 68 11.18 13.29 11.73
CA VAL A 68 9.92 13.50 10.99
C VAL A 68 9.70 14.98 10.59
N ASP A 69 10.08 15.91 11.46
CA ASP A 69 10.01 17.36 11.21
C ASP A 69 11.02 17.82 10.14
N SER A 70 12.15 17.13 10.05
CA SER A 70 13.30 17.47 9.23
C SER A 70 13.30 16.80 7.86
N LEU A 71 12.44 15.79 7.67
CA LEU A 71 12.30 15.09 6.39
C LEU A 71 11.87 16.07 5.29
N THR A 72 12.70 16.18 4.25
CA THR A 72 12.53 17.16 3.17
C THR A 72 11.88 16.54 1.94
N LYS A 73 11.43 17.41 1.02
CA LYS A 73 10.93 17.01 -0.30
C LYS A 73 12.02 16.32 -1.13
N ALA A 74 13.28 16.74 -1.00
CA ALA A 74 14.40 16.17 -1.73
C ALA A 74 14.70 14.74 -1.27
N ASP A 75 14.63 14.47 0.04
CA ASP A 75 14.81 13.12 0.59
C ASP A 75 13.74 12.16 0.06
N VAL A 76 12.48 12.59 0.08
CA VAL A 76 11.35 11.79 -0.42
C VAL A 76 11.45 11.56 -1.92
N ALA A 77 11.83 12.59 -2.71
CA ALA A 77 12.00 12.44 -4.15
C ALA A 77 13.14 11.46 -4.50
N LYS A 78 14.27 11.55 -3.81
CA LYS A 78 15.41 10.63 -3.99
C LYS A 78 15.04 9.19 -3.65
N TRP A 79 14.38 8.97 -2.51
CA TRP A 79 13.89 7.65 -2.11
C TRP A 79 12.89 7.09 -3.12
N PHE A 80 11.92 7.91 -3.55
CA PHE A 80 10.88 7.47 -4.48
C PHE A 80 11.42 7.09 -5.86
N ALA A 81 12.39 7.85 -6.38
CA ALA A 81 13.07 7.51 -7.63
C ALA A 81 13.81 6.17 -7.52
N ALA A 82 14.64 6.00 -6.49
CA ALA A 82 15.36 4.75 -6.27
C ALA A 82 14.42 3.55 -6.08
N LEU A 83 13.30 3.73 -5.38
CA LEU A 83 12.31 2.69 -5.19
C LEU A 83 11.57 2.34 -6.50
N THR A 84 11.34 3.34 -7.36
CA THR A 84 10.74 3.12 -8.68
C THR A 84 11.62 2.23 -9.55
N ASP A 85 12.93 2.46 -9.51
CA ASP A 85 13.91 1.67 -10.27
C ASP A 85 14.06 0.25 -9.71
N ASN A 86 14.11 0.11 -8.38
CA ASN A 86 14.40 -1.18 -7.73
C ASN A 86 13.18 -2.11 -7.58
N ALA A 87 12.01 -1.56 -7.24
CA ALA A 87 10.80 -2.35 -6.94
C ALA A 87 9.68 -2.15 -7.99
N GLY A 88 9.89 -1.25 -8.94
CA GLY A 88 8.96 -0.94 -10.00
C GLY A 88 7.94 0.17 -9.65
N PRO A 89 7.32 0.79 -10.68
CA PRO A 89 6.48 1.98 -10.50
C PRO A 89 5.26 1.79 -9.59
N GLY A 90 4.65 0.59 -9.63
CA GLY A 90 3.46 0.27 -8.84
C GLY A 90 3.76 0.16 -7.35
N ALA A 91 4.86 -0.50 -6.98
CA ALA A 91 5.30 -0.63 -5.61
C ALA A 91 5.70 0.73 -5.02
N ALA A 92 6.47 1.51 -5.78
CA ALA A 92 6.86 2.87 -5.38
C ALA A 92 5.64 3.76 -5.11
N ASN A 93 4.64 3.75 -6.01
CA ASN A 93 3.39 4.49 -5.80
C ASN A 93 2.67 4.06 -4.53
N ARG A 94 2.62 2.74 -4.26
CA ARG A 94 1.97 2.23 -3.05
C ARG A 94 2.70 2.67 -1.78
N CYS A 95 4.03 2.64 -1.78
CA CYS A 95 4.83 3.15 -0.66
C CYS A 95 4.66 4.66 -0.48
N MET A 96 4.55 5.44 -1.56
CA MET A 96 4.28 6.88 -1.51
C MET A 96 2.92 7.18 -0.85
N ASP A 97 1.87 6.41 -1.19
CA ASP A 97 0.56 6.55 -0.55
C ASP A 97 0.63 6.28 0.95
N ILE A 98 1.36 5.24 1.34
CA ILE A 98 1.57 4.87 2.76
C ILE A 98 2.33 5.99 3.49
N LEU A 99 3.48 6.43 2.95
CA LEU A 99 4.31 7.46 3.56
C LEU A 99 3.54 8.78 3.69
N ARG A 100 2.76 9.15 2.67
CA ARG A 100 1.89 10.34 2.71
C ARG A 100 0.87 10.23 3.84
N ALA A 101 0.18 9.10 3.97
CA ALA A 101 -0.80 8.89 5.03
C ALA A 101 -0.16 8.93 6.43
N THR A 102 1.02 8.35 6.59
CA THR A 102 1.80 8.40 7.83
C THR A 102 2.19 9.84 8.18
N LEU A 103 2.76 10.60 7.24
CA LEU A 103 3.20 11.98 7.49
C LEU A 103 2.01 12.95 7.69
N ASN A 104 0.86 12.70 7.09
CA ASN A 104 -0.37 13.41 7.44
C ASN A 104 -0.79 13.16 8.90
N LYS A 105 -0.57 11.95 9.44
CA LYS A 105 -0.77 11.71 10.87
C LYS A 105 0.30 12.36 11.74
N ALA A 106 1.54 12.49 11.26
CA ALA A 106 2.57 13.24 11.97
C ALA A 106 2.15 14.71 12.18
N GLU A 107 1.55 15.33 11.15
CA GLU A 107 0.98 16.67 11.26
C GLU A 107 -0.17 16.70 12.26
N ALA A 108 -1.14 15.80 12.11
CA ALA A 108 -2.30 15.73 13.02
C ALA A 108 -1.93 15.45 14.49
N TRP A 109 -0.81 14.78 14.74
CA TRP A 109 -0.30 14.49 16.09
C TRP A 109 0.71 15.54 16.58
N GLY A 110 0.98 16.59 15.80
CA GLY A 110 1.85 17.70 16.19
C GLY A 110 3.36 17.41 16.11
N TYR A 111 3.77 16.28 15.54
CA TYR A 111 5.19 15.96 15.28
C TYR A 111 5.76 16.72 14.09
N ARG A 112 4.89 17.29 13.27
CA ARG A 112 5.24 18.11 12.11
C ARG A 112 4.27 19.29 12.04
N VAL A 113 4.74 20.41 11.52
CA VAL A 113 3.88 21.58 11.27
C VAL A 113 2.83 21.21 10.22
N GLU A 114 1.59 21.62 10.44
CA GLU A 114 0.48 21.37 9.53
C GLU A 114 0.78 21.87 8.10
N ASN A 115 0.30 21.12 7.09
CA ASN A 115 0.45 21.45 5.67
C ASN A 115 1.91 21.53 5.17
N THR A 116 2.83 20.79 5.81
CA THR A 116 4.24 20.75 5.39
C THR A 116 4.67 19.40 4.84
N ASN A 117 3.79 18.40 4.73
CA ASN A 117 4.11 17.04 4.33
C ASN A 117 4.91 17.02 3.01
N PRO A 118 6.15 16.47 3.01
CA PRO A 118 7.06 16.54 1.89
C PRO A 118 6.56 15.73 0.67
N CYS A 119 5.64 14.80 0.86
CA CYS A 119 5.09 13.97 -0.22
C CYS A 119 4.24 14.78 -1.23
N TYR A 120 3.70 15.94 -0.88
CA TYR A 120 2.84 16.72 -1.80
C TYR A 120 3.56 17.17 -3.08
N ALA A 121 4.88 17.40 -3.01
CA ALA A 121 5.64 17.86 -4.16
C ALA A 121 6.04 16.75 -5.15
N VAL A 122 5.94 15.47 -4.73
CA VAL A 122 6.40 14.34 -5.54
C VAL A 122 5.24 13.80 -6.36
N ARG A 123 5.38 13.87 -7.69
CA ARG A 123 4.42 13.30 -8.64
C ARG A 123 4.58 11.78 -8.70
N CYS A 124 3.50 11.05 -8.45
CA CYS A 124 3.49 9.59 -8.56
C CYS A 124 3.71 9.13 -10.01
N ASN A 125 4.24 7.92 -10.16
CA ASN A 125 4.43 7.27 -11.45
C ASN A 125 3.08 7.04 -12.16
N ARG A 126 3.10 7.06 -13.50
CA ARG A 126 1.90 6.76 -14.29
C ARG A 126 1.40 5.35 -13.97
N LYS A 127 0.14 5.23 -13.56
CA LYS A 127 -0.50 3.92 -13.39
C LYS A 127 -0.73 3.31 -14.77
N VAL A 128 -0.10 2.18 -15.04
CA VAL A 128 -0.35 1.39 -16.26
C VAL A 128 -1.49 0.44 -15.95
N MET A 129 -2.65 0.67 -16.58
CA MET A 129 -3.74 -0.29 -16.53
C MET A 129 -3.38 -1.49 -17.40
N ARG A 130 -3.41 -2.69 -16.81
CA ARG A 130 -3.28 -3.93 -17.59
C ARG A 130 -4.68 -4.29 -18.10
N THR A 131 -4.96 -3.95 -19.35
CA THR A 131 -6.27 -4.14 -20.00
C THR A 131 -6.29 -5.24 -21.05
N ARG A 132 -5.20 -6.02 -21.17
CA ARG A 132 -5.17 -7.15 -22.10
C ARG A 132 -6.08 -8.26 -21.60
N HIS A 133 -7.07 -8.60 -22.39
CA HIS A 133 -7.93 -9.78 -22.17
C HIS A 133 -7.43 -10.96 -23.01
N LEU A 134 -7.83 -12.17 -22.62
CA LEU A 134 -7.58 -13.36 -23.41
C LEU A 134 -8.40 -13.29 -24.71
N SER A 135 -7.76 -13.57 -25.83
CA SER A 135 -8.46 -13.82 -27.09
C SER A 135 -9.26 -15.13 -27.02
N VAL A 136 -10.21 -15.32 -27.94
CA VAL A 136 -11.00 -16.56 -28.03
C VAL A 136 -10.09 -17.79 -28.17
N ALA A 137 -9.04 -17.69 -29.00
CA ALA A 137 -8.09 -18.79 -29.20
C ALA A 137 -7.27 -19.08 -27.93
N GLU A 138 -6.89 -18.06 -27.16
CA GLU A 138 -6.22 -18.25 -25.88
C GLU A 138 -7.13 -18.85 -24.82
N MET A 139 -8.40 -18.41 -24.79
CA MET A 139 -9.41 -18.96 -23.90
C MET A 139 -9.67 -20.44 -24.20
N ALA A 140 -9.71 -20.83 -25.48
CA ALA A 140 -9.83 -22.23 -25.88
C ALA A 140 -8.62 -23.07 -25.44
N ARG A 141 -7.39 -22.58 -25.64
CA ARG A 141 -6.17 -23.26 -25.18
C ARG A 141 -6.11 -23.40 -23.66
N LEU A 142 -6.46 -22.33 -22.93
CA LEU A 142 -6.56 -22.38 -21.47
C LEU A 142 -7.63 -23.37 -21.01
N GLY A 143 -8.78 -23.40 -21.69
CA GLY A 143 -9.86 -24.34 -21.39
C GLY A 143 -9.46 -25.80 -21.55
N ALA A 144 -8.68 -26.13 -22.59
CA ALA A 144 -8.13 -27.47 -22.82
C ALA A 144 -7.16 -27.87 -21.70
N GLU A 145 -6.19 -27.01 -21.37
CA GLU A 145 -5.24 -27.29 -20.28
C GLU A 145 -5.95 -27.48 -18.94
N LEU A 146 -6.94 -26.63 -18.64
CA LEU A 146 -7.75 -26.77 -17.43
C LEU A 146 -8.57 -28.06 -17.41
N ALA A 147 -8.95 -28.62 -18.57
CA ALA A 147 -9.61 -29.91 -18.65
C ALA A 147 -8.64 -31.03 -18.28
N ASP A 148 -7.45 -31.05 -18.89
CA ASP A 148 -6.42 -32.05 -18.61
C ASP A 148 -5.99 -32.01 -17.13
N MET A 149 -5.82 -30.80 -16.57
CA MET A 149 -5.50 -30.63 -15.14
C MET A 149 -6.59 -31.14 -14.20
N ARG A 150 -7.88 -31.10 -14.59
CA ARG A 150 -8.98 -31.64 -13.76
C ARG A 150 -9.00 -33.16 -13.73
N ASP A 151 -8.44 -33.81 -14.75
CA ASP A 151 -8.34 -35.28 -14.82
C ASP A 151 -6.99 -35.80 -14.29
N HIS A 152 -6.07 -34.90 -13.91
CA HIS A 152 -4.78 -35.26 -13.34
C HIS A 152 -4.92 -36.00 -12.02
N SER A 153 -4.00 -36.92 -11.72
CA SER A 153 -3.94 -37.68 -10.46
C SER A 153 -3.70 -36.82 -9.19
N ASP A 154 -3.16 -35.60 -9.32
CA ASP A 154 -2.83 -34.72 -8.20
C ASP A 154 -4.05 -33.89 -7.82
N GLN A 155 -4.54 -34.09 -6.59
CA GLN A 155 -5.68 -33.35 -6.05
C GLN A 155 -5.47 -31.84 -6.04
N SER A 156 -4.25 -31.36 -5.81
CA SER A 156 -3.91 -29.94 -5.82
C SER A 156 -4.13 -29.34 -7.20
N LEU A 157 -3.65 -30.00 -8.25
CA LEU A 157 -3.82 -29.56 -9.64
C LEU A 157 -5.30 -29.54 -10.04
N ARG A 158 -6.05 -30.58 -9.67
CA ARG A 158 -7.50 -30.64 -9.90
C ARG A 158 -8.24 -29.47 -9.25
N SER A 159 -7.93 -29.20 -7.97
CA SER A 159 -8.55 -28.10 -7.22
C SER A 159 -8.20 -26.74 -7.81
N GLN A 160 -6.94 -26.52 -8.21
CA GLN A 160 -6.52 -25.29 -8.89
C GLN A 160 -7.26 -25.09 -10.22
N ALA A 161 -7.36 -26.15 -11.02
CA ALA A 161 -8.07 -26.11 -12.30
C ALA A 161 -9.56 -25.83 -12.13
N ALA A 162 -10.22 -26.46 -11.15
CA ALA A 162 -11.61 -26.18 -10.81
C ALA A 162 -11.81 -24.71 -10.37
N ALA A 163 -10.93 -24.17 -9.52
CA ALA A 163 -11.01 -22.79 -9.07
C ALA A 163 -10.85 -21.79 -10.22
N ILE A 164 -9.89 -22.00 -11.13
CA ILE A 164 -9.71 -21.14 -12.32
C ILE A 164 -10.91 -21.25 -13.25
N THR A 165 -11.45 -22.46 -13.45
CA THR A 165 -12.65 -22.68 -14.27
C THR A 165 -13.85 -21.93 -13.72
N LEU A 166 -14.08 -21.98 -12.40
CA LEU A 166 -15.15 -21.22 -11.76
C LEU A 166 -14.97 -19.71 -11.95
N LEU A 167 -13.74 -19.19 -11.81
CA LEU A 167 -13.45 -17.77 -12.05
C LEU A 167 -13.81 -17.34 -13.48
N LEU A 168 -13.53 -18.18 -14.48
CA LEU A 168 -13.85 -17.91 -15.88
C LEU A 168 -15.36 -17.94 -16.15
N LEU A 169 -16.09 -18.85 -15.51
CA LEU A 169 -17.53 -19.03 -15.74
C LEU A 169 -18.41 -18.04 -14.99
N THR A 170 -17.99 -17.60 -13.79
CA THR A 170 -18.82 -16.76 -12.93
C THR A 170 -18.41 -15.29 -12.94
N GLY A 171 -17.16 -14.99 -13.31
CA GLY A 171 -16.61 -13.64 -13.19
C GLY A 171 -16.43 -13.16 -11.75
N CYS A 172 -16.58 -14.03 -10.74
CA CYS A 172 -16.34 -13.69 -9.34
C CYS A 172 -14.87 -13.33 -9.08
N ARG A 173 -14.60 -12.64 -7.98
CA ARG A 173 -13.22 -12.36 -7.57
C ARG A 173 -12.54 -13.64 -7.08
N ARG A 174 -11.22 -13.73 -7.28
CA ARG A 174 -10.38 -14.82 -6.75
C ARG A 174 -10.66 -15.12 -5.28
N GLY A 175 -10.75 -14.07 -4.45
CA GLY A 175 -11.02 -14.22 -3.02
C GLY A 175 -12.38 -14.88 -2.76
N GLU A 176 -13.41 -14.52 -3.52
CA GLU A 176 -14.78 -15.05 -3.37
C GLU A 176 -14.82 -16.55 -3.72
N ILE A 177 -14.18 -16.96 -4.81
CA ILE A 177 -14.10 -18.38 -5.21
C ILE A 177 -13.29 -19.20 -4.21
N LEU A 178 -12.15 -18.69 -3.72
CA LEU A 178 -11.29 -19.43 -2.81
C LEU A 178 -11.85 -19.59 -1.40
N SER A 179 -12.84 -18.77 -1.00
CA SER A 179 -13.53 -18.89 0.29
C SER A 179 -14.95 -19.45 0.17
N LEU A 180 -15.34 -19.93 -1.01
CA LEU A 180 -16.66 -20.48 -1.28
C LEU A 180 -16.91 -21.75 -0.46
N LYS A 181 -18.09 -21.85 0.15
CA LYS A 181 -18.53 -23.02 0.91
C LYS A 181 -19.73 -23.67 0.22
N TRP A 182 -19.96 -24.95 0.49
CA TRP A 182 -21.16 -25.67 -0.01
C TRP A 182 -22.48 -24.96 0.34
N GLY A 183 -22.55 -24.30 1.50
CA GLY A 183 -23.71 -23.52 1.92
C GLY A 183 -23.96 -22.22 1.13
N ASP A 184 -23.03 -21.80 0.28
CA ASP A 184 -23.15 -20.63 -0.59
C ASP A 184 -23.79 -20.99 -1.95
N LEU A 185 -23.89 -22.29 -2.27
CA LEU A 185 -24.54 -22.77 -3.48
C LEU A 185 -26.06 -22.63 -3.40
N ARG A 186 -26.67 -22.15 -4.48
CA ARG A 186 -28.12 -22.06 -4.67
C ARG A 186 -28.50 -22.78 -5.97
N PRO A 187 -29.78 -23.17 -6.12
CA PRO A 187 -30.24 -23.85 -7.34
C PRO A 187 -29.94 -23.11 -8.65
N HIS A 188 -29.82 -21.78 -8.60
CA HIS A 188 -29.61 -20.91 -9.76
C HIS A 188 -28.37 -20.00 -9.65
N GLY A 189 -27.43 -20.30 -8.75
CA GLY A 189 -26.19 -19.50 -8.68
C GLY A 189 -25.42 -19.60 -7.36
N LEU A 190 -24.50 -18.65 -7.19
CA LEU A 190 -23.69 -18.49 -5.98
C LEU A 190 -24.24 -17.32 -5.18
N ARG A 191 -24.52 -17.51 -3.89
CA ARG A 191 -24.85 -16.42 -2.97
C ARG A 191 -23.65 -16.16 -2.06
N TYR A 192 -22.99 -15.03 -2.29
CA TYR A 192 -21.91 -14.56 -1.44
C TYR A 192 -22.43 -13.50 -0.44
N PRO A 193 -21.86 -13.38 0.78
CA PRO A 193 -22.18 -12.29 1.71
C PRO A 193 -21.73 -10.91 1.23
#